data_AF-A0A944TSK1-F1
#
_entry.id   AF-A0A944TSK1-F1
#
_cell.length_a   1.000
_cell.length_b   1.000
_cell.length_c   1.000
_cell.angle_alpha   90.00
_cell.angle_beta   90.00
_cell.angle_gamma   90.00
#
_symmetry.space_group_name_H-M   'P 1'
#
loop_
_entity.id
_entity.type
_entity.pdbx_description
1 polymer ?
#
loop_
_entity_poly.entity_id
_entity_poly.type
_entity_poly.pdbx_seq_one_letter_code
_entity_poly.pdbx_strand_id
1 'polypeptide(L)'
;MKLVLFILMVFIADLLMGCAGPMDPFGAINLKSTDSLEITKTTGPSKTGIAANFYPSRQLLHDKSQWKINIFDKHGISKNYQLKIWYNGKDVSEKYLKYAKIYQTSTQLLSLSFKHLRLLPHKDNIIHIGYRSSKEHPVSLFEYLPPTCSLSNASNILNRSPFSLESGIFNLIDHVSRNNGINPAFLAGLVAQESSFNSKAVSPSRAIGLTQITPLAQAQLQKSSNNWPFYPELENLRVSQIRTLVGLGVINKSNDWRLDEKKSLRGGVNYLSFLNQYWKKRNNQLIWKQTETNYRRYNPC
;
A
#
# COMPACT_ATOMS: atom_id res chain seq x y z
N MET A 1 22.94 18.42 49.97
CA MET A 1 23.65 17.39 49.16
C MET A 1 22.70 16.42 48.44
N LYS A 2 21.64 15.90 49.07
CA LYS A 2 20.70 14.94 48.43
C LYS A 2 19.87 15.50 47.26
N LEU A 3 19.52 16.79 47.29
CA LEU A 3 18.72 17.43 46.23
C LEU A 3 19.51 17.62 44.91
N VAL A 4 20.80 17.96 45.01
CA VAL A 4 21.68 18.13 43.83
C VAL A 4 21.93 16.79 43.15
N LEU A 5 22.09 15.71 43.93
CA LEU A 5 22.25 14.35 43.40
C LEU A 5 20.99 13.85 42.67
N PHE A 6 19.80 14.23 43.16
CA PHE A 6 18.52 13.87 42.55
C PHE A 6 18.28 14.60 41.23
N ILE A 7 18.59 15.90 41.16
CA ILE A 7 18.49 16.70 39.93
C ILE A 7 19.48 16.19 38.87
N LEU A 8 20.68 15.79 39.28
CA LEU A 8 21.67 15.21 38.37
C LEU A 8 21.22 13.86 37.80
N MET A 9 20.58 13.01 38.61
CA MET A 9 20.04 11.73 38.12
C MET A 9 18.87 11.90 37.15
N VAL A 10 17.99 12.89 37.34
CA VAL A 10 16.89 13.18 36.41
C VAL A 10 17.43 13.68 35.07
N PHE A 11 18.44 14.56 35.07
CA PHE A 11 19.08 15.02 33.84
C PHE A 11 19.86 13.91 33.10
N ILE A 12 20.46 12.95 33.81
CA ILE A 12 21.13 11.80 33.20
C ILE A 12 20.12 10.80 32.61
N ALA A 13 18.93 10.65 33.22
CA ALA A 13 17.87 9.79 32.71
C ALA A 13 17.29 10.31 31.38
N ASP A 14 17.13 11.64 31.23
CA ASP A 14 16.65 12.25 29.98
C ASP A 14 17.66 12.13 28.82
N LEU A 15 18.97 12.08 29.13
CA LEU A 15 20.03 11.84 28.14
C LEU A 15 20.12 10.39 27.67
N LEU A 16 19.59 9.43 28.45
CA LEU A 16 19.57 8.01 28.11
C LEU A 16 18.29 7.58 27.39
N MET A 17 17.27 8.45 27.29
CA MET A 17 16.10 8.25 26.42
C MET A 17 16.36 8.70 24.97
N GLY A 18 17.59 8.49 24.49
CA GLY A 18 17.98 8.72 23.11
C GLY A 18 17.09 7.93 22.14
N CYS A 19 16.27 8.67 21.41
CA CYS A 19 15.37 8.21 20.37
C CYS A 19 15.99 7.09 19.52
N ALA A 20 15.23 6.01 19.31
CA ALA A 20 15.58 4.98 18.34
C ALA A 20 16.02 5.64 17.02
N GLY A 21 17.26 5.38 16.61
CA GLY A 21 17.86 5.99 15.42
C GLY A 21 17.02 5.75 14.16
N PRO A 22 17.28 6.52 13.08
CA PRO A 22 16.50 6.42 11.86
C PRO A 22 16.43 4.96 11.38
N MET A 23 15.21 4.46 11.16
CA MET A 23 14.97 3.09 10.72
C MET A 23 14.64 3.05 9.23
N ASP A 24 15.23 2.09 8.53
CA ASP A 24 14.77 1.60 7.23
C ASP A 24 13.85 0.38 7.45
N PRO A 25 13.19 -0.17 6.40
CA PRO A 25 12.31 -1.32 6.55
C PRO A 25 12.99 -2.62 7.03
N PHE A 26 14.28 -2.53 7.39
CA PHE A 26 15.20 -3.61 7.70
C PHE A 26 15.96 -3.34 9.01
N GLY A 27 15.66 -2.26 9.74
CA GLY A 27 16.19 -1.93 11.08
C GLY A 27 16.88 -0.56 11.16
N ALA A 28 17.64 -0.31 12.24
CA ALA A 28 18.40 0.94 12.42
C ALA A 28 19.43 1.19 11.29
N ILE A 29 19.59 2.45 10.89
CA ILE A 29 20.51 2.90 9.84
C ILE A 29 21.89 3.20 10.46
N ASN A 30 22.94 2.56 9.96
CA ASN A 30 24.32 3.01 10.19
C ASN A 30 24.66 4.09 9.16
N LEU A 31 24.95 5.30 9.62
CA LEU A 31 25.25 6.48 8.78
C LEU A 31 26.56 6.40 7.97
N LYS A 32 27.28 5.27 7.96
CA LYS A 32 28.63 5.14 7.39
C LYS A 32 28.71 4.62 5.93
N SER A 33 27.59 4.32 5.27
CA SER A 33 27.62 3.85 3.86
C SER A 33 27.27 4.98 2.89
N THR A 34 28.28 5.55 2.24
CA THR A 34 28.18 6.65 1.27
C THR A 34 28.40 6.19 -0.18
N ASP A 35 28.09 4.94 -0.51
CA ASP A 35 28.09 4.49 -1.90
C ASP A 35 26.74 4.85 -2.55
N SER A 36 26.73 5.95 -3.28
CA SER A 36 25.62 6.34 -4.16
C SER A 36 25.65 5.53 -5.45
N LEU A 37 24.46 5.27 -5.98
CA LEU A 37 24.26 4.43 -7.15
C LEU A 37 24.59 5.19 -8.45
N GLU A 38 25.78 5.01 -9.03
CA GLU A 38 26.00 5.33 -10.45
C GLU A 38 25.42 4.19 -11.32
N ILE A 39 24.12 4.28 -11.64
CA ILE A 39 23.45 3.29 -12.49
C ILE A 39 23.73 3.58 -13.96
N THR A 40 24.49 2.73 -14.63
CA THR A 40 24.28 2.52 -16.07
C THR A 40 23.03 1.67 -16.23
N LYS A 41 21.88 2.30 -16.52
CA LYS A 41 20.58 1.61 -16.61
C LYS A 41 20.62 0.57 -17.74
N THR A 42 20.66 -0.71 -17.40
CA THR A 42 20.22 -1.78 -18.30
C THR A 42 18.85 -2.26 -17.84
N THR A 43 17.83 -1.47 -18.13
CA THR A 43 16.44 -1.88 -17.96
C THR A 43 16.02 -2.71 -19.16
N GLY A 44 15.86 -4.03 -18.99
CA GLY A 44 15.20 -4.89 -19.97
C GLY A 44 15.59 -6.38 -19.85
N PRO A 45 14.71 -7.30 -20.27
CA PRO A 45 15.03 -8.72 -20.33
C PRO A 45 16.20 -8.97 -21.31
N SER A 46 17.35 -9.25 -20.72
CA SER A 46 18.36 -10.22 -21.16
C SER A 46 18.90 -10.12 -22.60
N LYS A 47 19.85 -9.22 -22.84
CA LYS A 47 20.97 -9.54 -23.77
C LYS A 47 21.99 -10.49 -23.12
N THR A 48 22.04 -10.57 -21.80
CA THR A 48 23.07 -11.28 -21.02
C THR A 48 22.71 -12.73 -20.65
N GLY A 49 21.45 -13.16 -20.82
CA GLY A 49 21.00 -14.48 -20.36
C GLY A 49 20.71 -14.61 -18.86
N ILE A 50 20.73 -13.48 -18.14
CA ILE A 50 20.41 -13.38 -16.73
C ILE A 50 18.97 -12.85 -16.58
N ALA A 51 18.20 -13.42 -15.67
CA ALA A 51 16.84 -13.00 -15.33
C ALA A 51 16.59 -13.10 -13.82
N ALA A 52 15.64 -12.35 -13.29
CA ALA A 52 15.23 -12.47 -11.89
C ALA A 52 13.71 -12.41 -11.71
N ASN A 53 13.21 -13.22 -10.79
CA ASN A 53 11.80 -13.27 -10.42
C ASN A 53 11.64 -12.99 -8.93
N PHE A 54 10.72 -12.09 -8.59
CA PHE A 54 10.38 -11.75 -7.21
C PHE A 54 9.16 -12.52 -6.72
N TYR A 55 9.13 -12.85 -5.43
CA TYR A 55 7.94 -13.30 -4.72
C TYR A 55 7.79 -12.50 -3.41
N PRO A 56 6.65 -11.84 -3.16
CA PRO A 56 5.60 -11.57 -4.14
C PRO A 56 6.18 -10.82 -5.35
N SER A 57 5.49 -10.90 -6.50
CA SER A 57 6.00 -10.31 -7.75
C SER A 57 6.07 -8.79 -7.74
N ARG A 58 5.35 -8.16 -6.81
CA ARG A 58 5.33 -6.72 -6.53
C ARG A 58 5.31 -6.48 -5.04
N GLN A 59 5.72 -5.28 -4.65
CA GLN A 59 5.77 -4.84 -3.27
C GLN A 59 4.43 -5.00 -2.54
N LEU A 60 4.50 -5.54 -1.31
CA LEU A 60 3.38 -5.62 -0.37
C LEU A 60 3.58 -4.55 0.71
N LEU A 61 2.67 -3.56 0.78
CA LEU A 61 2.82 -2.42 1.69
C LEU A 61 2.00 -2.52 2.99
N HIS A 62 1.03 -3.45 3.05
CA HIS A 62 0.07 -3.54 4.16
C HIS A 62 0.41 -4.60 5.21
N ASP A 63 1.41 -5.45 4.97
CA ASP A 63 1.77 -6.53 5.90
C ASP A 63 3.26 -6.88 5.81
N LYS A 64 3.75 -7.65 6.78
CA LYS A 64 5.01 -8.37 6.69
C LYS A 64 4.85 -9.48 5.65
N SER A 65 5.83 -9.59 4.75
CA SER A 65 5.82 -10.62 3.72
C SER A 65 7.10 -11.43 3.72
N GLN A 66 6.98 -12.69 3.34
CA GLN A 66 8.12 -13.46 2.92
C GLN A 66 8.52 -12.98 1.53
N TRP A 67 9.66 -12.33 1.45
CA TRP A 67 10.22 -11.84 0.21
C TRP A 67 11.28 -12.82 -0.31
N LYS A 68 11.21 -13.17 -1.58
CA LYS A 68 12.18 -14.01 -2.28
C LYS A 68 12.54 -13.38 -3.61
N ILE A 69 13.78 -13.55 -4.01
CA ILE A 69 14.21 -13.33 -5.38
C ILE A 69 14.93 -14.58 -5.86
N ASN A 70 14.57 -15.02 -7.06
CA ASN A 70 15.19 -16.12 -7.77
C ASN A 70 15.91 -15.54 -8.98
N ILE A 71 17.23 -15.60 -8.99
CA ILE A 71 18.08 -15.13 -10.08
C ILE A 71 18.50 -16.36 -10.90
N PHE A 72 18.15 -16.34 -12.18
CA PHE A 72 18.53 -17.34 -13.16
C PHE A 72 19.68 -16.79 -14.01
N ASP A 73 20.77 -17.53 -14.12
CA ASP A 73 21.89 -17.25 -15.02
C ASP A 73 22.11 -18.45 -15.96
N LYS A 74 21.86 -18.26 -17.26
CA LYS A 74 22.05 -19.32 -18.26
C LYS A 74 23.49 -19.85 -18.32
N HIS A 75 24.46 -19.02 -17.94
CA HIS A 75 25.89 -19.36 -17.95
C HIS A 75 26.34 -20.07 -16.66
N GLY A 76 25.44 -20.19 -15.69
CA GLY A 76 25.72 -20.78 -14.38
C GLY A 76 26.22 -19.76 -13.37
N ILE A 77 26.06 -20.10 -12.09
CA ILE A 77 26.43 -19.26 -10.96
C ILE A 77 27.83 -19.65 -10.50
N SER A 78 28.80 -18.75 -10.75
CA SER A 78 30.17 -18.89 -10.26
C SER A 78 30.23 -18.84 -8.74
N LYS A 79 31.21 -19.52 -8.12
CA LYS A 79 31.46 -19.42 -6.67
C LYS A 79 31.77 -17.99 -6.19
N ASN A 80 32.22 -17.12 -7.10
CA ASN A 80 32.63 -15.74 -6.80
C ASN A 80 31.60 -14.69 -7.26
N TYR A 81 30.32 -15.07 -7.37
CA TYR A 81 29.26 -14.12 -7.70
C TYR A 81 29.16 -13.01 -6.65
N GLN A 82 28.63 -11.86 -7.05
CA GLN A 82 28.39 -10.76 -6.12
C GLN A 82 26.93 -10.31 -6.20
N LEU A 83 26.33 -10.14 -5.02
CA LEU A 83 25.01 -9.54 -4.84
C LEU A 83 25.17 -8.18 -4.22
N LYS A 84 24.40 -7.21 -4.73
CA LYS A 84 24.20 -5.93 -4.08
C LYS A 84 22.71 -5.63 -3.95
N ILE A 85 22.35 -4.97 -2.86
CA ILE A 85 20.99 -4.56 -2.55
C ILE A 85 21.03 -3.07 -2.29
N TRP A 86 20.17 -2.33 -2.99
CA TRP A 86 19.99 -0.90 -2.75
C TRP A 86 18.56 -0.60 -2.36
N TYR A 87 18.42 0.27 -1.36
CA TYR A 87 17.15 0.78 -0.88
C TYR A 87 17.16 2.31 -0.91
N ASN A 88 16.26 2.91 -1.68
CA ASN A 88 16.18 4.35 -1.92
C ASN A 88 17.55 4.95 -2.30
N GLY A 89 18.28 4.28 -3.18
CA GLY A 89 19.59 4.71 -3.69
C GLY A 89 20.78 4.44 -2.77
N LYS A 90 20.57 3.90 -1.56
CA LYS A 90 21.64 3.58 -0.60
C LYS A 90 22.00 2.10 -0.65
N ASP A 91 23.29 1.77 -0.67
CA ASP A 91 23.77 0.39 -0.57
C ASP A 91 23.50 -0.14 0.86
N VAL A 92 22.72 -1.21 0.93
CA VAL A 92 22.30 -1.86 2.17
C VAL A 92 22.69 -3.34 2.20
N SER A 93 23.57 -3.75 1.28
CA SER A 93 23.94 -5.14 1.02
C SER A 93 24.46 -5.84 2.28
N GLU A 94 25.39 -5.21 3.00
CA GLU A 94 26.04 -5.82 4.18
C GLU A 94 25.01 -6.22 5.24
N LYS A 95 24.07 -5.31 5.53
CA LYS A 95 23.01 -5.54 6.51
C LYS A 95 22.04 -6.61 6.04
N TYR A 96 21.63 -6.56 4.78
CA TYR A 96 20.56 -7.41 4.29
C TYR A 96 21.04 -8.83 4.02
N LEU A 97 22.16 -8.97 3.31
CA LEU A 97 22.69 -10.29 2.98
C LEU A 97 23.06 -11.09 4.23
N LYS A 98 23.40 -10.42 5.34
CA LYS A 98 23.61 -11.05 6.66
C LYS A 98 22.35 -11.76 7.21
N TYR A 99 21.16 -11.20 6.99
CA TYR A 99 19.89 -11.79 7.49
C TYR A 99 19.15 -12.60 6.44
N ALA A 100 19.63 -12.59 5.20
CA ALA A 100 19.03 -13.32 4.12
C ALA A 100 19.42 -14.80 4.14
N LYS A 101 18.50 -15.67 3.76
CA LYS A 101 18.83 -17.03 3.39
C LYS A 101 19.19 -17.06 1.91
N ILE A 102 20.46 -17.33 1.61
CA ILE A 102 20.97 -17.49 0.26
C ILE A 102 21.26 -18.96 0.03
N TYR A 103 20.70 -19.54 -1.03
CA TYR A 103 20.99 -20.90 -1.41
C TYR A 103 20.92 -21.05 -2.93
N GLN A 104 21.79 -21.90 -3.45
CA GLN A 104 21.81 -22.26 -4.85
C GLN A 104 20.96 -23.52 -5.03
N THR A 105 19.85 -23.40 -5.76
CA THR A 105 18.93 -24.52 -5.98
C THR A 105 19.41 -25.42 -7.13
N SER A 106 20.15 -24.85 -8.09
CA SER A 106 20.80 -25.57 -9.18
C SER A 106 22.03 -24.79 -9.67
N THR A 107 22.80 -25.35 -10.59
CA THR A 107 23.96 -24.66 -11.20
C THR A 107 23.62 -23.28 -11.80
N GLN A 108 22.35 -23.03 -12.13
CA GLN A 108 21.87 -21.81 -12.80
C GLN A 108 20.89 -20.98 -11.96
N LEU A 109 20.46 -21.46 -10.78
CA LEU A 109 19.43 -20.79 -9.98
C LEU A 109 19.90 -20.43 -8.57
N LEU A 110 19.95 -19.12 -8.30
CA LEU A 110 20.28 -18.54 -7.00
C LEU A 110 19.01 -18.01 -6.35
N SER A 111 18.73 -18.44 -5.13
CA SER A 111 17.58 -17.99 -4.36
C SER A 111 18.04 -17.20 -3.14
N LEU A 112 17.49 -16.01 -2.98
CA LEU A 112 17.66 -15.14 -1.83
C LEU A 112 16.29 -14.95 -1.16
N SER A 113 16.17 -15.25 0.13
CA SER A 113 14.90 -15.16 0.87
C SER A 113 15.02 -14.42 2.19
N PHE A 114 14.03 -13.57 2.46
CA PHE A 114 13.81 -12.85 3.71
C PHE A 114 12.44 -13.19 4.27
N LYS A 115 12.37 -13.57 5.55
CA LYS A 115 11.10 -14.03 6.14
C LYS A 115 10.13 -12.89 6.45
N HIS A 116 10.62 -11.72 6.85
CA HIS A 116 9.79 -10.65 7.43
C HIS A 116 10.12 -9.28 6.83
N LEU A 117 9.98 -9.14 5.51
CA LEU A 117 10.08 -7.85 4.87
C LEU A 117 8.82 -7.02 5.17
N ARG A 118 8.96 -5.86 5.81
CA ARG A 118 7.86 -4.92 6.04
C ARG A 118 8.19 -3.59 5.37
N LEU A 119 7.47 -3.22 4.32
CA LEU A 119 7.63 -1.91 3.67
C LEU A 119 6.71 -0.87 4.33
N LEU A 120 7.15 0.38 4.36
CA LEU A 120 6.36 1.47 4.96
C LEU A 120 5.50 2.14 3.88
N PRO A 121 4.16 2.14 3.99
CA PRO A 121 3.28 2.62 2.92
C PRO A 121 3.36 4.13 2.66
N HIS A 122 3.86 4.91 3.61
CA HIS A 122 4.00 6.37 3.53
C HIS A 122 5.40 6.82 3.09
N LYS A 123 6.28 5.88 2.70
CA LYS A 123 7.63 6.18 2.22
C LYS A 123 7.80 5.62 0.81
N ASP A 124 8.75 6.19 0.08
CA ASP A 124 9.28 5.53 -1.11
C ASP A 124 10.01 4.24 -0.71
N ASN A 125 9.80 3.19 -1.48
CA ASN A 125 10.41 1.87 -1.24
C ASN A 125 11.08 1.39 -2.52
N ILE A 126 12.02 2.16 -3.07
CA ILE A 126 12.74 1.80 -4.29
C ILE A 126 13.79 0.75 -3.93
N ILE A 127 13.59 -0.49 -4.38
CA ILE A 127 14.48 -1.62 -4.09
C ILE A 127 15.10 -2.13 -5.39
N HIS A 128 16.42 -2.11 -5.47
CA HIS A 128 17.18 -2.69 -6.57
C HIS A 128 18.06 -3.82 -6.09
N ILE A 129 18.17 -4.87 -6.91
CA ILE A 129 19.06 -6.01 -6.71
C ILE A 129 20.05 -6.07 -7.86
N GLY A 130 21.32 -5.89 -7.53
CA GLY A 130 22.43 -6.08 -8.45
C GLY A 130 22.95 -7.50 -8.34
N TYR A 131 23.15 -8.13 -9.49
CA TYR A 131 23.80 -9.43 -9.61
C TYR A 131 24.91 -9.35 -10.64
N ARG A 132 26.07 -9.90 -10.32
CA ARG A 132 27.14 -10.16 -11.30
C ARG A 132 27.70 -11.56 -11.06
N SER A 133 27.87 -12.30 -12.16
CA SER A 133 28.38 -13.68 -12.13
C SER A 133 29.86 -13.73 -11.72
N SER A 134 30.67 -12.78 -12.20
CA SER A 134 32.05 -12.57 -11.74
C SER A 134 32.42 -11.08 -11.79
N LYS A 135 33.60 -10.72 -11.26
CA LYS A 135 34.11 -9.33 -11.29
C LYS A 135 34.25 -8.75 -12.71
N GLU A 136 34.42 -9.62 -13.70
CA GLU A 136 34.62 -9.25 -15.11
C GLU A 136 33.30 -9.08 -15.87
N HIS A 137 32.18 -9.52 -15.30
CA HIS A 137 30.86 -9.41 -15.92
C HIS A 137 30.14 -8.13 -15.47
N PRO A 138 29.34 -7.52 -16.36
CA PRO A 138 28.52 -6.36 -16.00
C PRO A 138 27.47 -6.73 -14.94
N VAL A 139 27.13 -5.76 -14.10
CA VAL A 139 26.07 -5.92 -13.11
C VAL A 139 24.71 -5.91 -13.82
N SER A 140 23.93 -6.97 -13.63
CA SER A 140 22.51 -7.02 -13.97
C SER A 140 21.71 -6.42 -12.81
N LEU A 141 20.89 -5.41 -13.11
CA LEU A 141 20.09 -4.71 -12.11
C LEU A 141 18.61 -5.08 -12.24
N PHE A 142 18.00 -5.50 -11.15
CA PHE A 142 16.59 -5.87 -11.07
C PHE A 142 15.84 -4.97 -10.10
N GLU A 143 14.76 -4.36 -10.55
CA GLU A 143 13.90 -3.52 -9.71
C GLU A 143 12.73 -4.32 -9.14
N TYR A 144 12.51 -4.23 -7.84
CA TYR A 144 11.33 -4.80 -7.21
C TYR A 144 10.17 -3.80 -7.30
N LEU A 145 9.28 -4.04 -8.25
CA LEU A 145 8.29 -3.06 -8.67
C LEU A 145 7.24 -2.73 -7.60
N PRO A 146 6.73 -1.49 -7.56
CA PRO A 146 5.66 -1.08 -6.65
C PRO A 146 4.36 -1.86 -6.89
N PRO A 147 3.43 -1.85 -5.91
CA PRO A 147 2.11 -2.44 -6.12
C PRO A 147 1.37 -1.71 -7.25
N THR A 148 0.56 -2.44 -8.00
CA THR A 148 -0.32 -1.87 -9.02
C THR A 148 -1.75 -1.92 -8.53
N CYS A 149 -2.42 -0.77 -8.47
CA CYS A 149 -3.83 -0.67 -8.16
C CYS A 149 -4.58 -0.16 -9.40
N SER A 150 -4.93 -1.08 -10.29
CA SER A 150 -5.70 -0.73 -11.50
C SER A 150 -7.19 -0.75 -11.14
N LEU A 151 -7.88 0.36 -11.43
CA LEU A 151 -9.34 0.46 -11.27
C LEU A 151 -10.06 -0.52 -12.22
N SER A 152 -9.58 -0.59 -13.46
CA SER A 152 -9.96 -1.57 -14.47
C SER A 152 -9.03 -2.79 -14.40
N ASN A 153 -9.37 -3.88 -15.09
CA ASN A 153 -8.68 -5.19 -15.06
C ASN A 153 -8.95 -5.99 -13.78
N ALA A 154 -9.87 -6.94 -13.89
CA ALA A 154 -10.24 -7.80 -12.76
C ALA A 154 -9.05 -8.62 -12.27
N SER A 155 -8.74 -8.49 -10.98
CA SER A 155 -7.81 -9.35 -10.28
C SER A 155 -8.49 -9.93 -9.05
N ASN A 156 -8.12 -11.16 -8.70
CA ASN A 156 -8.67 -11.82 -7.52
C ASN A 156 -8.11 -11.19 -6.24
N ILE A 157 -8.89 -11.24 -5.17
CA ILE A 157 -8.48 -10.79 -3.84
C ILE A 157 -7.56 -11.86 -3.25
N LEU A 158 -6.25 -11.69 -3.40
CA LEU A 158 -5.24 -12.68 -3.00
C LEU A 158 -4.94 -12.69 -1.50
N ASN A 159 -4.96 -11.53 -0.86
CA ASN A 159 -4.71 -11.38 0.58
C ASN A 159 -5.89 -10.68 1.25
N ARG A 160 -6.36 -11.25 2.36
CA ARG A 160 -7.45 -10.72 3.20
C ARG A 160 -6.94 -10.26 4.58
N SER A 161 -5.70 -10.58 4.93
CA SER A 161 -5.05 -10.12 6.17
C SER A 161 -5.02 -8.59 6.23
N PRO A 162 -5.20 -7.99 7.42
CA PRO A 162 -5.41 -8.63 8.73
C PRO A 162 -6.87 -8.94 9.06
N PHE A 163 -7.79 -8.81 8.11
CA PHE A 163 -9.23 -8.90 8.37
C PHE A 163 -9.70 -10.36 8.43
N SER A 164 -10.27 -10.77 9.56
CA SER A 164 -10.92 -12.08 9.75
C SER A 164 -12.42 -11.98 9.50
N LEU A 165 -12.82 -11.78 8.25
CA LEU A 165 -14.22 -11.60 7.86
C LEU A 165 -14.79 -12.86 7.23
N GLU A 166 -16.11 -13.06 7.37
CA GLU A 166 -16.84 -14.11 6.68
C GLU A 166 -16.67 -14.00 5.16
N SER A 167 -16.66 -15.14 4.47
CA SER A 167 -16.52 -15.19 3.00
C SER A 167 -17.61 -14.41 2.25
N GLY A 168 -18.76 -14.19 2.88
CA GLY A 168 -19.91 -13.49 2.32
C GLY A 168 -19.59 -12.09 1.79
N ILE A 169 -18.85 -11.26 2.54
CA ILE A 169 -18.54 -9.88 2.10
C ILE A 169 -17.60 -9.87 0.89
N PHE A 170 -16.62 -10.78 0.84
CA PHE A 170 -15.70 -10.88 -0.30
C PHE A 170 -16.40 -11.38 -1.55
N ASN A 171 -17.34 -12.32 -1.42
CA ASN A 171 -18.17 -12.77 -2.54
C ASN A 171 -19.06 -11.63 -3.05
N LEU A 172 -19.61 -10.81 -2.14
CA LEU A 172 -20.41 -9.65 -2.52
C LEU A 172 -19.58 -8.58 -3.23
N ILE A 173 -18.36 -8.31 -2.74
CA ILE A 173 -17.41 -7.41 -3.40
C ILE A 173 -17.07 -7.92 -4.80
N ASP A 174 -16.73 -9.20 -4.96
CA ASP A 174 -16.40 -9.78 -6.26
C ASP A 174 -17.58 -9.65 -7.24
N HIS A 175 -18.79 -10.01 -6.79
CA HIS A 175 -20.01 -9.88 -7.58
C HIS A 175 -20.30 -8.43 -8.01
N VAL A 176 -20.29 -7.48 -7.07
CA VAL A 176 -20.54 -6.05 -7.38
C VAL A 176 -19.45 -5.50 -8.28
N SER A 177 -18.18 -5.84 -8.04
CA SER A 177 -17.05 -5.35 -8.83
C SER A 177 -17.13 -5.82 -10.28
N ARG A 178 -17.31 -7.12 -10.51
CA ARG A 178 -17.38 -7.70 -11.85
C ARG A 178 -18.57 -7.15 -12.65
N ASN A 179 -19.74 -7.04 -12.03
CA ASN A 179 -20.94 -6.49 -12.68
C ASN A 179 -20.79 -5.03 -13.10
N ASN A 180 -19.84 -4.29 -12.54
CA ASN A 180 -19.60 -2.89 -12.84
C ASN A 180 -18.23 -2.64 -13.53
N GLY A 181 -17.54 -3.71 -13.95
CA GLY A 181 -16.24 -3.59 -14.62
C GLY A 181 -15.12 -3.01 -13.75
N ILE A 182 -15.24 -3.10 -12.43
CA ILE A 182 -14.21 -2.67 -11.47
C ILE A 182 -13.42 -3.87 -11.00
N ASN A 183 -12.14 -3.67 -10.73
CA ASN A 183 -11.27 -4.68 -10.15
C ASN A 183 -11.72 -5.06 -8.71
N PRO A 184 -12.04 -6.33 -8.42
CA PRO A 184 -12.41 -6.77 -7.07
C PRO A 184 -11.39 -6.42 -5.99
N ALA A 185 -10.08 -6.54 -6.29
CA ALA A 185 -9.01 -6.18 -5.37
C ALA A 185 -8.99 -4.67 -5.08
N PHE A 186 -9.32 -3.83 -6.08
CA PHE A 186 -9.45 -2.39 -5.89
C PHE A 186 -10.61 -2.07 -4.94
N LEU A 187 -11.80 -2.61 -5.20
CA LEU A 187 -12.97 -2.32 -4.36
C LEU A 187 -12.78 -2.86 -2.93
N ALA A 188 -12.17 -4.02 -2.77
CA ALA A 188 -11.81 -4.54 -1.45
C ALA A 188 -10.82 -3.63 -0.72
N GLY A 189 -9.78 -3.15 -1.41
CA GLY A 189 -8.82 -2.20 -0.85
C GLY A 189 -9.47 -0.88 -0.42
N LEU A 190 -10.42 -0.37 -1.22
CA LEU A 190 -11.21 0.81 -0.85
C LEU A 190 -12.02 0.55 0.43
N VAL A 191 -12.79 -0.53 0.49
CA VAL A 191 -13.62 -0.85 1.67
C VAL A 191 -12.77 -1.06 2.93
N ALA A 192 -11.62 -1.73 2.78
CA ALA A 192 -10.66 -1.92 3.87
C ALA A 192 -10.19 -0.58 4.43
N GLN A 193 -9.79 0.34 3.54
CA GLN A 193 -9.29 1.66 3.91
C GLN A 193 -10.37 2.54 4.54
N GLU A 194 -11.58 2.51 3.97
CA GLU A 194 -12.67 3.41 4.37
C GLU A 194 -13.35 2.97 5.68
N SER A 195 -13.60 1.68 5.85
CA SER A 195 -14.44 1.18 6.95
C SER A 195 -13.88 -0.01 7.71
N SER A 196 -12.72 -0.55 7.32
CA SER A 196 -12.26 -1.86 7.81
C SER A 196 -13.34 -2.94 7.61
N PHE A 197 -14.10 -2.86 6.51
CA PHE A 197 -15.25 -3.73 6.21
C PHE A 197 -16.40 -3.69 7.23
N ASN A 198 -16.50 -2.63 8.04
CA ASN A 198 -17.62 -2.46 8.96
C ASN A 198 -18.80 -1.78 8.24
N SER A 199 -19.86 -2.55 7.96
CA SER A 199 -21.07 -2.06 7.28
C SER A 199 -21.88 -1.04 8.10
N LYS A 200 -21.59 -0.90 9.40
CA LYS A 200 -22.18 0.09 10.31
C LYS A 200 -21.24 1.27 10.64
N ALA A 201 -20.11 1.41 9.92
CA ALA A 201 -19.15 2.47 10.18
C ALA A 201 -19.75 3.86 9.98
N VAL A 202 -19.43 4.80 10.89
CA VAL A 202 -19.83 6.21 10.82
C VAL A 202 -18.63 7.11 11.15
N SER A 203 -18.16 7.87 10.15
CA SER A 203 -17.02 8.78 10.32
C SER A 203 -17.39 10.10 11.03
N PRO A 204 -16.39 10.85 11.52
CA PRO A 204 -16.58 12.24 11.99
C PRO A 204 -17.21 13.17 10.93
N SER A 205 -16.98 12.90 9.64
CA SER A 205 -17.55 13.65 8.52
C SER A 205 -18.92 13.10 8.08
N ARG A 206 -19.58 12.29 8.91
CA ARG A 206 -20.89 11.65 8.66
C ARG A 206 -20.91 10.73 7.44
N ALA A 207 -19.76 10.19 7.07
CA ALA A 207 -19.68 9.15 6.05
C ALA A 207 -20.17 7.81 6.63
N ILE A 208 -20.95 7.04 5.87
CA ILE A 208 -21.63 5.85 6.40
C ILE A 208 -21.33 4.62 5.54
N GLY A 209 -21.18 3.47 6.22
CA GLY A 209 -21.15 2.14 5.61
C GLY A 209 -19.79 1.73 5.05
N LEU A 210 -19.80 0.70 4.21
CA LEU A 210 -18.58 0.03 3.72
C LEU A 210 -17.66 0.97 2.92
N THR A 211 -18.25 1.83 2.09
CA THR A 211 -17.51 2.73 1.21
C THR A 211 -17.53 4.18 1.67
N GLN A 212 -17.96 4.42 2.92
CA GLN A 212 -17.98 5.75 3.56
C GLN A 212 -18.53 6.87 2.65
N ILE A 213 -19.77 6.69 2.17
CA ILE A 213 -20.44 7.74 1.37
C ILE A 213 -20.91 8.87 2.28
N THR A 214 -20.44 10.09 1.99
CA THR A 214 -20.81 11.32 2.71
C THR A 214 -22.19 11.84 2.29
N PRO A 215 -22.82 12.74 3.06
CA PRO A 215 -24.07 13.39 2.65
C PRO A 215 -23.97 14.11 1.30
N LEU A 216 -22.84 14.79 1.03
CA LEU A 216 -22.63 15.47 -0.26
C LEU A 216 -22.52 14.48 -1.42
N ALA A 217 -21.75 13.39 -1.25
CA ALA A 217 -21.65 12.34 -2.26
C ALA A 217 -23.01 11.66 -2.47
N GLN A 218 -23.78 11.43 -1.39
CA GLN A 218 -25.14 10.91 -1.46
C GLN A 218 -26.07 11.83 -2.26
N ALA A 219 -26.08 13.14 -2.00
CA ALA A 219 -26.89 14.09 -2.76
C ALA A 219 -26.50 14.11 -4.25
N GLN A 220 -25.22 13.91 -4.56
CA GLN A 220 -24.74 13.77 -5.94
C GLN A 220 -25.25 12.48 -6.59
N LEU A 221 -25.27 11.37 -5.85
CA LEU A 221 -25.77 10.09 -6.34
C LEU A 221 -27.28 10.10 -6.53
N GLN A 222 -28.05 10.70 -5.62
CA GLN A 222 -29.52 10.77 -5.69
C GLN A 222 -30.05 11.39 -6.99
N LYS A 223 -29.29 12.32 -7.60
CA LYS A 223 -29.63 12.87 -8.94
C LYS A 223 -29.62 11.82 -10.05
N SER A 224 -29.02 10.66 -9.81
CA SER A 224 -28.77 9.59 -10.79
C SER A 224 -29.20 8.19 -10.34
N SER A 225 -29.50 7.98 -9.05
CA SER A 225 -29.74 6.66 -8.46
C SER A 225 -31.18 6.51 -7.97
N ASN A 226 -31.91 5.57 -8.58
CA ASN A 226 -33.19 4.98 -8.16
C ASN A 226 -33.45 5.04 -6.65
N ASN A 227 -34.66 5.47 -6.25
CA ASN A 227 -35.46 5.26 -5.02
C ASN A 227 -34.86 4.49 -3.81
N TRP A 228 -33.58 4.64 -3.52
CA TRP A 228 -32.93 3.99 -2.38
C TRP A 228 -33.32 4.74 -1.11
N PRO A 229 -33.66 4.02 -0.03
CA PRO A 229 -34.10 4.65 1.20
C PRO A 229 -32.96 5.46 1.80
N PHE A 230 -33.26 6.65 2.29
CA PHE A 230 -32.33 7.55 2.95
C PHE A 230 -33.01 8.06 4.21
N TYR A 231 -32.27 8.07 5.33
CA TYR A 231 -32.81 8.58 6.58
C TYR A 231 -32.85 10.11 6.54
N PRO A 232 -34.03 10.75 6.45
CA PRO A 232 -34.16 12.16 6.07
C PRO A 232 -33.55 13.12 7.10
N GLU A 233 -33.59 12.77 8.38
CA GLU A 233 -33.12 13.66 9.46
C GLU A 233 -31.61 13.57 9.73
N LEU A 234 -30.87 12.77 8.95
CA LEU A 234 -29.47 12.49 9.21
C LEU A 234 -28.59 13.75 9.19
N GLU A 235 -28.99 14.78 8.44
CA GLU A 235 -28.29 16.05 8.34
C GLU A 235 -28.41 16.91 9.60
N ASN A 236 -29.51 16.74 10.36
CA ASN A 236 -29.80 17.50 11.58
C ASN A 236 -29.15 16.88 12.82
N LEU A 237 -28.69 15.62 12.71
CA LEU A 237 -28.13 14.88 13.81
C LEU A 237 -26.63 15.17 13.99
N ARG A 238 -26.19 15.18 15.26
CA ARG A 238 -24.76 15.14 15.61
C ARG A 238 -24.20 13.75 15.29
N VAL A 239 -22.91 13.67 14.98
CA VAL A 239 -22.24 12.38 14.65
C VAL A 239 -22.41 11.34 15.76
N SER A 240 -22.35 11.76 17.02
CA SER A 240 -22.58 10.87 18.16
C SER A 240 -23.99 10.28 18.15
N GLN A 241 -25.01 11.09 17.85
CA GLN A 241 -26.39 10.61 17.73
C GLN A 241 -26.53 9.63 16.57
N ILE A 242 -25.91 9.91 15.40
CA ILE A 242 -25.93 9.00 14.26
C ILE A 242 -25.31 7.65 14.65
N ARG A 243 -24.13 7.64 15.29
CA ARG A 243 -23.48 6.41 15.77
C ARG A 243 -24.38 5.62 16.72
N THR A 244 -25.01 6.30 17.68
CA THR A 244 -25.94 5.68 18.63
C THR A 244 -27.13 5.07 17.91
N LEU A 245 -27.78 5.80 17.01
CA LEU A 245 -28.97 5.33 16.29
C LEU A 245 -28.65 4.19 15.33
N VAL A 246 -27.47 4.18 14.70
CA VAL A 246 -26.98 3.04 13.90
C VAL A 246 -26.68 1.83 14.78
N GLY A 247 -26.04 2.05 15.94
CA GLY A 247 -25.74 1.00 16.92
C GLY A 247 -27.00 0.34 17.48
N LEU A 248 -28.03 1.14 17.78
CA LEU A 248 -29.34 0.70 18.24
C LEU A 248 -30.22 0.12 17.12
N GLY A 249 -29.81 0.25 15.85
CA GLY A 249 -30.57 -0.22 14.70
C GLY A 249 -31.79 0.64 14.34
N VAL A 250 -31.92 1.84 14.90
CA VAL A 250 -32.95 2.82 14.51
C VAL A 250 -32.69 3.32 13.09
N ILE A 251 -31.43 3.62 12.76
CA ILE A 251 -30.96 3.83 11.39
C ILE A 251 -30.32 2.52 10.95
N ASN A 252 -30.84 1.91 9.88
CA ASN A 252 -30.47 0.56 9.45
C ASN A 252 -30.62 0.39 7.93
N LYS A 253 -30.28 -0.79 7.41
CA LYS A 253 -30.33 -1.12 5.97
C LYS A 253 -31.70 -0.92 5.29
N SER A 254 -32.78 -0.93 6.06
CA SER A 254 -34.15 -0.78 5.54
C SER A 254 -34.52 0.68 5.31
N ASN A 255 -33.96 1.61 6.09
CA ASN A 255 -34.27 3.05 6.01
C ASN A 255 -33.09 3.94 5.59
N ASP A 256 -31.86 3.41 5.53
CA ASP A 256 -30.71 4.05 4.91
C ASP A 256 -29.89 3.03 4.12
N TRP A 257 -29.81 3.24 2.80
CA TRP A 257 -29.15 2.32 1.88
C TRP A 257 -27.65 2.16 2.14
N ARG A 258 -26.99 3.15 2.77
CA ARG A 258 -25.53 3.08 3.01
C ARG A 258 -25.16 1.99 3.99
N LEU A 259 -26.12 1.55 4.82
CA LEU A 259 -26.00 0.45 5.79
C LEU A 259 -26.39 -0.91 5.20
N ASP A 260 -26.91 -0.96 3.98
CA ASP A 260 -27.09 -2.19 3.21
C ASP A 260 -25.79 -2.50 2.47
N GLU A 261 -25.15 -3.63 2.74
CA GLU A 261 -23.81 -3.94 2.20
C GLU A 261 -23.74 -3.89 0.67
N LYS A 262 -24.76 -4.43 -0.02
CA LYS A 262 -24.79 -4.47 -1.47
C LYS A 262 -25.00 -3.07 -2.05
N LYS A 263 -25.93 -2.30 -1.49
CA LYS A 263 -26.18 -0.92 -1.94
C LYS A 263 -24.99 -0.01 -1.60
N SER A 264 -24.39 -0.16 -0.42
CA SER A 264 -23.18 0.55 0.02
C SER A 264 -22.06 0.39 -1.01
N LEU A 265 -21.72 -0.86 -1.36
CA LEU A 265 -20.73 -1.17 -2.41
C LEU A 265 -21.10 -0.56 -3.77
N ARG A 266 -22.35 -0.73 -4.22
CA ARG A 266 -22.82 -0.15 -5.49
C ARG A 266 -22.76 1.38 -5.48
N GLY A 267 -23.07 2.03 -4.37
CA GLY A 267 -22.97 3.48 -4.22
C GLY A 267 -21.53 3.97 -4.34
N GLY A 268 -20.58 3.29 -3.70
CA GLY A 268 -19.15 3.56 -3.88
C GLY A 268 -18.71 3.44 -5.34
N VAL A 269 -19.11 2.35 -6.00
CA VAL A 269 -18.84 2.12 -7.43
C VAL A 269 -19.45 3.21 -8.33
N ASN A 270 -20.71 3.57 -8.10
CA ASN A 270 -21.38 4.63 -8.84
C ASN A 270 -20.67 5.98 -8.64
N TYR A 271 -20.22 6.26 -7.42
CA TYR A 271 -19.50 7.49 -7.12
C TYR A 271 -18.12 7.52 -7.77
N LEU A 272 -17.38 6.41 -7.79
CA LEU A 272 -16.13 6.30 -8.55
C LEU A 272 -16.34 6.54 -10.05
N SER A 273 -17.42 6.00 -10.63
CA SER A 273 -17.79 6.25 -12.02
C SER A 273 -18.09 7.73 -12.27
N PHE A 274 -18.85 8.37 -11.37
CA PHE A 274 -19.09 9.80 -11.41
C PHE A 274 -17.78 10.61 -11.37
N LEU A 275 -16.87 10.29 -10.44
CA LEU A 275 -15.58 10.97 -10.31
C LEU A 275 -14.72 10.80 -11.58
N ASN A 276 -14.66 9.59 -12.13
CA ASN A 276 -13.93 9.31 -13.37
C ASN A 276 -14.47 10.15 -14.53
N GLN A 277 -15.79 10.25 -14.68
CA GLN A 277 -16.41 11.10 -15.70
C GLN A 277 -16.18 12.59 -15.43
N TYR A 278 -16.27 13.02 -14.17
CA TYR A 278 -16.05 14.40 -13.77
C TYR A 278 -14.64 14.86 -14.14
N TRP A 279 -13.60 14.10 -13.79
CA TRP A 279 -12.21 14.45 -14.06
C TRP A 279 -11.80 14.29 -15.53
N LYS A 280 -12.53 13.52 -16.33
CA LYS A 280 -12.32 13.45 -17.78
C LYS A 280 -12.77 14.69 -18.54
N LYS A 281 -13.60 15.55 -17.95
CA LYS A 281 -14.05 16.79 -18.60
C LYS A 281 -12.88 17.76 -18.77
N ARG A 282 -12.73 18.34 -19.97
CA ARG A 282 -11.60 19.24 -20.33
C ARG A 282 -11.36 20.35 -19.30
N ASN A 283 -12.43 21.03 -18.86
CA ASN A 283 -12.31 22.12 -17.90
C ASN A 283 -11.74 21.65 -16.55
N ASN A 284 -12.10 20.44 -16.10
CA ASN A 284 -11.61 19.88 -14.85
C ASN A 284 -10.17 19.35 -14.98
N GLN A 285 -9.78 18.90 -16.18
CA GLN A 285 -8.38 18.54 -16.45
C GLN A 285 -7.45 19.77 -16.38
N LEU A 286 -7.93 20.95 -16.74
CA LEU A 286 -7.15 22.19 -16.59
C LEU A 286 -6.90 22.50 -15.10
N ILE A 287 -7.92 22.36 -14.26
CA ILE A 287 -7.80 22.49 -12.80
C ILE A 287 -6.76 21.50 -12.29
N TRP A 288 -6.86 20.22 -12.69
CA TRP A 288 -5.91 19.17 -12.29
C TRP A 288 -4.45 19.50 -12.65
N LYS A 289 -4.19 19.93 -13.89
CA LYS A 289 -2.83 20.28 -14.33
C LYS A 289 -2.26 21.46 -13.54
N GLN A 290 -3.11 22.42 -13.18
CA GLN A 290 -2.70 23.58 -12.38
C GLN A 290 -2.34 23.15 -10.94
N THR A 291 -3.14 22.28 -10.31
CA THR A 291 -2.82 21.74 -8.98
C THR A 291 -1.59 20.84 -9.00
N GLU A 292 -1.39 20.01 -10.03
CA GLU A 292 -0.18 19.17 -10.14
C GLU A 292 1.09 20.04 -10.26
N THR A 293 1.03 21.10 -11.06
CA THR A 293 2.13 22.06 -11.21
C THR A 293 2.45 22.75 -9.87
N ASN A 294 1.43 23.16 -9.13
CA ASN A 294 1.60 23.76 -7.81
C ASN A 294 2.16 22.74 -6.80
N TYR A 295 1.65 21.51 -6.78
CA TYR A 295 2.14 20.47 -5.87
C TYR A 295 3.62 20.18 -6.10
N ARG A 296 4.07 20.05 -7.35
CA ARG A 296 5.49 19.88 -7.68
C ARG A 296 6.35 21.09 -7.32
N ARG A 297 5.78 22.31 -7.37
CA ARG A 297 6.48 23.54 -6.97
C ARG A 297 6.65 23.66 -5.44
N TYR A 298 5.70 23.15 -4.66
CA TYR A 298 5.73 23.22 -3.18
C TYR A 298 6.30 21.96 -2.51
N ASN A 299 6.36 20.83 -3.22
CA ASN A 299 7.10 19.63 -2.83
C ASN A 299 8.07 19.25 -3.96
N PRO A 300 9.13 20.05 -4.19
CA PRO A 300 10.22 19.66 -5.07
C PRO A 300 11.05 18.60 -4.35
N CYS A 301 10.64 17.34 -4.49
CA CYS A 301 11.59 16.23 -4.34
C CYS A 301 12.32 16.05 -5.67
#